data_AF-A0AAW8SEA8-F1
#
_entry.id   AF-A0AAW8SEA8-F1
#
_cell.length_a   1.000
_cell.length_b   1.000
_cell.length_c   1.000
_cell.angle_alpha   90.00
_cell.angle_beta   90.00
_cell.angle_gamma   90.00
#
_symmetry.space_group_name_H-M   'P 1'
#
loop_
_entity.id
_entity.type
_entity.pdbx_description
1 polymer ?
#
loop_
_entity_poly.entity_id
_entity_poly.type
_entity_poly.pdbx_seq_one_letter_code
_entity_poly.pdbx_strand_id
1 'polypeptide(L)'
;MLDSFIKGQDQLVQKVFTYCYRSYNSVFSYKELTEELSISYSMLRQVLDQIETIQQSYPEFSIERENKEATIKFSERFLLNKIRVDLTKSTLPFIVWDAIFNQKFKSLESFSQSQYLSRRTVQRQIGEFSPILAQYQIGLNLKKNGYLIGDEFRIRFFFHSFYWHIYDEIDSNRPPIVQKSATVIYQSLTEYFPFLRHADKERFINFLAVTVMRIKQGYLIQTIPETVRKFFNPFISKELFEKEILVPFFEANLLFEKDLPSDEFLYIYYMFTVGQSYSQETLQQIQLQSPTFLSDYRRLIDEWIIQIEEHLQYRFGQDEKRFLFINTTYIFSFLLTFGLGKQIDSFGDYMTISEVEDQYLYLFDLLERIAHSVDTPNEKWRKTINSNSFKYYVSQLLYHILVDRDLPIRVAIESKGRGLEEQLQKQTLVRISPRPIIIVGIRQKPDVVISDYAIDLSKYFSRDLPHLFQWDEKQYLSDWVRVITFINKIRDQKYNQLLS
;
A
#
# COMPACT_ATOMS: atom_id res chain seq x y z
N MET A 1 0.36 -5.51 -7.89
CA MET A 1 1.32 -6.02 -8.90
C MET A 1 1.69 -7.47 -8.60
N LEU A 2 2.25 -7.81 -7.43
CA LEU A 2 2.71 -9.19 -7.13
C LEU A 2 1.65 -10.28 -7.30
N ASP A 3 0.41 -10.07 -6.83
CA ASP A 3 -0.63 -11.11 -6.95
C ASP A 3 -1.02 -11.43 -8.40
N SER A 4 -0.66 -10.56 -9.35
CA SER A 4 -0.86 -10.85 -10.77
C SER A 4 0.17 -11.84 -11.34
N PHE A 5 1.31 -12.02 -10.66
CA PHE A 5 2.34 -13.01 -10.99
C PHE A 5 2.01 -14.40 -10.43
N ILE A 6 1.51 -14.44 -9.20
CA ILE A 6 1.24 -15.67 -8.46
C ILE A 6 -0.12 -16.25 -8.90
N LYS A 7 -0.13 -17.48 -9.44
CA LYS A 7 -1.35 -18.14 -9.94
C LYS A 7 -1.41 -19.61 -9.52
N GLY A 8 -2.62 -20.17 -9.52
CA GLY A 8 -2.82 -21.61 -9.31
C GLY A 8 -2.34 -22.05 -7.94
N GLN A 9 -1.43 -23.04 -7.90
CA GLN A 9 -0.97 -23.64 -6.65
C GLN A 9 -0.22 -22.64 -5.75
N ASP A 10 0.62 -21.77 -6.31
CA ASP A 10 1.36 -20.76 -5.54
C ASP A 10 0.41 -19.79 -4.82
N GLN A 11 -0.73 -19.47 -5.46
CA GLN A 11 -1.76 -18.63 -4.86
C GLN A 11 -2.43 -19.33 -3.67
N LEU A 12 -2.62 -20.65 -3.75
CA LEU A 12 -3.15 -21.44 -2.64
C LEU A 12 -2.14 -21.52 -1.49
N VAL A 13 -0.84 -21.65 -1.77
CA VAL A 13 0.22 -21.58 -0.76
C VAL A 13 0.18 -20.26 -0.01
N GLN A 14 0.11 -19.13 -0.73
CA GLN A 14 0.00 -17.80 -0.12
C GLN A 14 -1.25 -17.68 0.77
N LYS A 15 -2.39 -18.24 0.34
CA LYS A 15 -3.63 -18.26 1.14
C LYS A 15 -3.50 -19.11 2.41
N VAL A 16 -2.89 -20.30 2.33
CA VAL A 16 -2.64 -21.15 3.52
C VAL A 16 -1.77 -20.41 4.52
N PHE A 17 -0.63 -19.84 4.09
CA PHE A 17 0.24 -19.07 4.98
C PHE A 17 -0.49 -17.87 5.60
N THR A 18 -1.28 -17.15 4.82
CA THR A 18 -2.04 -15.99 5.31
C THR A 18 -3.06 -16.40 6.37
N TYR A 19 -3.82 -17.48 6.13
CA TYR A 19 -4.78 -18.01 7.10
C TYR A 19 -4.09 -18.47 8.38
N CYS A 20 -3.11 -19.36 8.27
CA CYS A 20 -2.41 -19.91 9.43
C CYS A 20 -1.73 -18.82 10.26
N TYR A 21 -1.05 -17.86 9.61
CA TYR A 21 -0.38 -16.75 10.29
C TYR A 21 -1.35 -15.83 11.04
N ARG A 22 -2.56 -15.59 10.49
CA ARG A 22 -3.57 -14.70 11.11
C ARG A 22 -4.40 -15.39 12.20
N SER A 23 -4.50 -16.72 12.19
CA SER A 23 -5.35 -17.48 13.11
C SER A 23 -4.81 -17.58 14.55
N TYR A 24 -3.51 -17.29 14.77
CA TYR A 24 -2.79 -17.52 16.04
C TYR A 24 -2.85 -18.96 16.59
N ASN A 25 -3.41 -19.90 15.82
CA ASN A 25 -3.38 -21.32 16.11
C ASN A 25 -2.10 -21.93 15.55
N SER A 26 -1.65 -23.04 16.14
CA SER A 26 -0.49 -23.78 15.64
C SER A 26 -0.87 -25.15 15.07
N VAL A 27 -2.09 -25.63 15.31
CA VAL A 27 -2.58 -26.93 14.85
C VAL A 27 -3.85 -26.69 14.04
N PHE A 28 -3.87 -27.25 12.83
CA PHE A 28 -4.97 -27.08 11.88
C PHE A 28 -5.42 -28.44 11.37
N SER A 29 -6.71 -28.71 11.47
CA SER A 29 -7.25 -29.94 10.88
C SER A 29 -7.32 -29.79 9.36
N TYR A 30 -7.11 -30.87 8.60
CA TYR A 30 -7.25 -30.79 7.15
C TYR A 30 -8.68 -30.41 6.74
N LYS A 31 -9.68 -30.81 7.53
CA LYS A 31 -11.07 -30.45 7.30
C LYS A 31 -11.26 -28.93 7.36
N GLU A 32 -10.77 -28.31 8.43
CA GLU A 32 -10.79 -26.86 8.62
C GLU A 32 -10.12 -26.14 7.44
N LEU A 33 -8.90 -26.54 7.07
CA LEU A 33 -8.17 -25.93 5.94
C LEU A 33 -8.91 -26.09 4.61
N THR A 34 -9.54 -27.24 4.35
CA THR A 34 -10.32 -27.44 3.12
C THR A 34 -11.60 -26.61 3.07
N GLU A 35 -12.29 -26.46 4.20
CA GLU A 35 -13.54 -25.69 4.29
C GLU A 35 -13.24 -24.20 4.15
N GLU A 36 -12.28 -23.67 4.92
CA GLU A 36 -11.92 -22.26 4.90
C GLU A 36 -11.39 -21.80 3.54
N LEU A 37 -10.50 -22.60 2.93
CA LEU A 37 -9.90 -22.25 1.64
C LEU A 37 -10.76 -22.67 0.45
N SER A 38 -11.87 -23.37 0.69
CA SER A 38 -12.74 -23.92 -0.35
C SER A 38 -11.98 -24.78 -1.38
N ILE A 39 -11.10 -25.67 -0.90
CA ILE A 39 -10.26 -26.55 -1.74
C ILE A 39 -10.48 -28.03 -1.44
N SER A 40 -10.14 -28.90 -2.39
CA SER A 40 -10.16 -30.35 -2.17
C SER A 40 -9.01 -30.82 -1.28
N TYR A 41 -9.18 -31.95 -0.58
CA TYR A 41 -8.11 -32.61 0.16
C TYR A 41 -6.87 -32.92 -0.70
N SER A 42 -7.06 -33.25 -1.99
CA SER A 42 -5.94 -33.52 -2.90
C SER A 42 -5.11 -32.26 -3.15
N MET A 43 -5.77 -31.12 -3.37
CA MET A 43 -5.09 -29.83 -3.55
C MET A 43 -4.39 -29.40 -2.27
N LEU A 44 -5.04 -29.57 -1.11
CA LEU A 44 -4.42 -29.26 0.18
C LEU A 44 -3.11 -30.05 0.37
N ARG A 45 -3.09 -31.35 0.06
CA ARG A 45 -1.85 -32.15 0.16
C ARG A 45 -0.72 -31.59 -0.70
N GLN A 46 -1.00 -31.28 -1.97
CA GLN A 46 -0.02 -30.69 -2.88
C GLN A 46 0.51 -29.35 -2.37
N VAL A 47 -0.37 -28.51 -1.82
CA VAL A 47 -0.01 -27.22 -1.22
C VAL A 47 0.89 -27.41 -0.01
N LEU A 48 0.56 -28.35 0.88
CA LEU A 48 1.40 -28.65 2.04
C LEU A 48 2.77 -29.22 1.61
N ASP A 49 2.83 -30.04 0.55
CA ASP A 49 4.10 -30.59 0.01
C ASP A 49 5.02 -29.47 -0.49
N GLN A 50 4.42 -28.45 -1.11
CA GLN A 50 5.15 -27.25 -1.51
C GLN A 50 5.59 -26.43 -0.29
N ILE A 51 4.78 -26.32 0.76
CA ILE A 51 5.14 -25.62 2.01
C ILE A 51 6.34 -26.30 2.68
N GLU A 52 6.39 -27.63 2.74
CA GLU A 52 7.57 -28.35 3.23
C GLU A 52 8.82 -28.09 2.39
N THR A 53 8.67 -27.95 1.07
CA THR A 53 9.79 -27.58 0.19
C THR A 53 10.28 -26.16 0.50
N ILE A 54 9.36 -25.21 0.71
CA ILE A 54 9.68 -23.82 1.07
C ILE A 54 10.42 -23.74 2.41
N GLN A 55 10.07 -24.59 3.38
CA GLN A 55 10.75 -24.66 4.68
C GLN A 55 12.26 -24.90 4.53
N GLN A 56 12.68 -25.67 3.52
CA GLN A 56 14.10 -25.96 3.28
C GLN A 56 14.90 -24.71 2.93
N SER A 57 14.28 -23.76 2.22
CA SER A 57 14.91 -22.49 1.83
C SER A 57 14.65 -21.35 2.81
N TYR A 58 13.60 -21.42 3.64
CA TYR A 58 13.21 -20.37 4.56
C TYR A 58 12.93 -20.92 5.97
N PRO A 59 13.97 -21.07 6.82
CA PRO A 59 13.91 -21.77 8.11
C PRO A 59 13.29 -20.93 9.24
N GLU A 60 12.39 -20.00 8.93
CA GLU A 60 11.70 -19.16 9.91
C GLU A 60 10.29 -19.68 10.25
N PHE A 61 9.96 -20.88 9.79
CA PHE A 61 8.77 -21.62 10.22
C PHE A 61 9.06 -23.12 10.20
N SER A 62 8.20 -23.91 10.85
CA SER A 62 8.20 -25.36 10.77
C SER A 62 6.81 -25.89 10.44
N ILE A 63 6.75 -26.96 9.66
CA ILE A 63 5.55 -27.72 9.38
C ILE A 63 5.76 -29.19 9.76
N GLU A 64 4.81 -29.74 10.50
CA GLU A 64 4.71 -31.17 10.82
C GLU A 64 3.31 -31.66 10.46
N ARG A 65 3.20 -32.89 9.95
CA ARG A 65 1.91 -33.47 9.59
C ARG A 65 1.69 -34.79 10.32
N GLU A 66 0.60 -34.87 11.07
CA GLU A 66 0.21 -36.09 11.77
C GLU A 66 -1.31 -36.22 11.77
N ASN A 67 -1.86 -37.44 11.67
CA ASN A 67 -3.28 -37.71 11.88
C ASN A 67 -4.30 -36.80 11.12
N LYS A 68 -3.98 -36.38 9.89
CA LYS A 68 -4.76 -35.40 9.08
C LYS A 68 -4.85 -34.01 9.71
N GLU A 69 -3.82 -33.65 10.44
CA GLU A 69 -3.59 -32.32 10.98
C GLU A 69 -2.23 -31.82 10.46
N ALA A 70 -2.12 -30.51 10.34
CA ALA A 70 -0.88 -29.82 10.06
C ALA A 70 -0.57 -28.92 11.26
N THR A 71 0.59 -29.14 11.87
CA THR A 71 1.14 -28.26 12.89
C THR A 71 2.09 -27.28 12.21
N ILE A 72 1.73 -26.01 12.18
CA ILE A 72 2.55 -24.95 11.57
C ILE A 72 2.93 -23.95 12.65
N LYS A 73 4.23 -23.74 12.83
CA LYS A 73 4.78 -22.81 13.83
C LYS A 73 5.67 -21.79 13.15
N PHE A 74 5.47 -20.52 13.47
CA PHE A 74 6.24 -19.41 12.94
C PHE A 74 7.24 -18.91 14.00
N SER A 75 8.47 -18.61 13.58
CA SER A 75 9.44 -17.93 14.43
C SER A 75 9.09 -16.44 14.57
N GLU A 76 9.71 -15.75 15.53
CA GLU A 76 9.59 -14.29 15.67
C GLU A 76 10.16 -13.52 14.46
N ARG A 77 11.03 -14.15 13.67
CA ARG A 77 11.65 -13.55 12.47
C ARG A 77 10.90 -13.92 11.18
N PHE A 78 9.81 -14.67 11.29
CA PHE A 78 8.99 -15.02 10.15
C PHE A 78 8.37 -13.76 9.53
N LEU A 79 8.51 -13.64 8.21
CA LEU A 79 7.95 -12.57 7.40
C LEU A 79 7.04 -13.19 6.34
N LEU A 80 5.74 -13.00 6.49
CA LEU A 80 4.76 -13.47 5.50
C LEU A 80 5.06 -12.90 4.10
N ASN A 81 5.53 -11.65 4.02
CA ASN A 81 5.90 -11.04 2.74
C ASN A 81 7.08 -11.74 2.07
N LYS A 82 8.01 -12.35 2.82
CA LYS A 82 9.16 -13.08 2.25
C LYS A 82 8.69 -14.26 1.39
N ILE A 83 7.69 -15.01 1.88
CA ILE A 83 7.03 -16.09 1.12
C ILE A 83 6.49 -15.55 -0.22
N ARG A 84 5.78 -14.43 -0.18
CA ARG A 84 5.19 -13.82 -1.38
C ARG A 84 6.26 -13.39 -2.38
N VAL A 85 7.34 -12.77 -1.89
CA VAL A 85 8.48 -12.36 -2.71
C VAL A 85 9.15 -13.55 -3.38
N ASP A 86 9.45 -14.60 -2.62
CA ASP A 86 10.16 -15.78 -3.12
C ASP A 86 9.30 -16.57 -4.13
N LEU A 87 7.99 -16.71 -3.86
CA LEU A 87 7.03 -17.25 -4.82
C LEU A 87 6.96 -16.41 -6.10
N THR A 88 6.97 -15.09 -6.00
CA THR A 88 6.95 -14.22 -7.19
C THR A 88 8.19 -14.42 -8.04
N LYS A 89 9.37 -14.46 -7.42
CA LYS A 89 10.66 -14.60 -8.11
C LYS A 89 10.78 -15.92 -8.89
N SER A 90 10.11 -16.97 -8.43
CA SER A 90 10.10 -18.27 -9.11
C SER A 90 9.14 -18.33 -10.30
N THR A 91 8.25 -17.35 -10.45
CA THR A 91 7.29 -17.32 -11.56
C THR A 91 7.97 -17.01 -12.90
N LEU A 92 7.53 -17.70 -13.97
CA LEU A 92 8.05 -17.46 -15.32
C LEU A 92 7.88 -16.01 -15.79
N PRO A 93 6.74 -15.31 -15.55
CA PRO A 93 6.62 -13.90 -15.93
C PRO A 93 7.69 -13.03 -15.27
N PHE A 94 8.00 -13.25 -13.99
CA PHE A 94 9.06 -12.51 -13.30
C PHE A 94 10.43 -12.74 -13.97
N ILE A 95 10.79 -14.01 -14.20
CA ILE A 95 12.07 -14.39 -14.81
C ILE A 95 12.22 -13.79 -16.21
N VAL A 96 11.14 -13.76 -17.01
CA VAL A 96 11.16 -13.11 -18.33
C VAL A 96 11.44 -11.62 -18.21
N TRP A 97 10.75 -10.92 -17.31
CA TRP A 97 10.89 -9.46 -17.19
C TRP A 97 12.23 -9.04 -16.63
N ASP A 98 12.75 -9.77 -15.65
CA ASP A 98 14.12 -9.57 -15.17
C ASP A 98 15.14 -9.78 -16.31
N ALA A 99 14.94 -10.81 -17.15
CA ALA A 99 15.81 -11.04 -18.30
C ALA A 99 15.70 -9.95 -19.38
N ILE A 100 14.49 -9.43 -19.64
CA ILE A 100 14.28 -8.31 -20.58
C ILE A 100 14.97 -7.05 -20.06
N PHE A 101 14.76 -6.71 -18.79
CA PHE A 101 15.36 -5.53 -18.17
C PHE A 101 16.88 -5.58 -18.18
N ASN A 102 17.47 -6.74 -17.83
CA ASN A 102 18.91 -6.94 -17.80
C ASN A 102 19.54 -7.21 -19.18
N GLN A 103 18.79 -7.07 -20.29
CA GLN A 103 19.22 -7.41 -21.66
C GLN A 103 19.74 -8.85 -21.84
N LYS A 104 19.30 -9.77 -20.98
CA LYS A 104 19.61 -11.22 -21.06
C LYS A 104 18.63 -11.95 -21.97
N PHE A 105 17.46 -11.36 -22.28
CA PHE A 105 16.51 -11.90 -23.24
C PHE A 105 17.00 -11.68 -24.68
N LYS A 106 17.51 -12.72 -25.34
CA LYS A 106 18.03 -12.64 -26.72
C LYS A 106 16.97 -12.92 -27.77
N SER A 107 16.17 -13.96 -27.56
CA SER A 107 15.07 -14.33 -28.45
C SER A 107 14.12 -15.25 -27.69
N LEU A 108 12.86 -15.33 -28.16
CA LEU A 108 11.88 -16.26 -27.60
C LEU A 108 12.40 -17.71 -27.64
N GLU A 109 13.10 -18.09 -28.70
CA GLU A 109 13.69 -19.42 -28.86
C GLU A 109 14.77 -19.70 -27.82
N SER A 110 15.78 -18.84 -27.74
CA SER A 110 16.91 -19.01 -26.82
C SER A 110 16.44 -18.98 -25.36
N PHE A 111 15.50 -18.10 -25.04
CA PHE A 111 14.93 -18.04 -23.69
C PHE A 111 14.13 -19.30 -23.35
N SER A 112 13.27 -19.78 -24.26
CA SER A 112 12.48 -21.00 -24.04
C SER A 112 13.35 -22.22 -23.79
N GLN A 113 14.45 -22.36 -24.54
CA GLN A 113 15.44 -23.42 -24.33
C GLN A 113 16.12 -23.30 -22.95
N SER A 114 16.53 -22.10 -22.55
CA SER A 114 17.18 -21.87 -21.25
C SER A 114 16.30 -22.20 -20.04
N GLN A 115 14.97 -22.12 -20.22
CA GLN A 115 13.98 -22.39 -19.18
C GLN A 115 13.37 -23.80 -19.30
N TYR A 116 13.81 -24.63 -20.25
CA TYR A 116 13.24 -25.96 -20.53
C TYR A 116 11.72 -25.93 -20.83
N LEU A 117 11.24 -24.88 -21.50
CA LEU A 117 9.83 -24.68 -21.83
C LEU A 117 9.58 -24.62 -23.33
N SER A 118 8.33 -24.90 -23.75
CA SER A 118 7.92 -24.69 -25.14
C SER A 118 7.80 -23.19 -25.45
N ARG A 119 8.11 -22.79 -26.69
CA ARG A 119 7.93 -21.39 -27.15
C ARG A 119 6.50 -20.89 -26.94
N ARG A 120 5.51 -21.75 -27.17
CA ARG A 120 4.09 -21.44 -26.99
C ARG A 120 3.76 -21.15 -25.53
N THR A 121 4.36 -21.88 -24.59
CA THR A 121 4.18 -21.66 -23.14
C THR A 121 4.72 -20.30 -22.73
N VAL A 122 5.97 -20.00 -23.10
CA VAL A 122 6.60 -18.70 -22.80
C VAL A 122 5.81 -17.55 -23.42
N GLN A 123 5.42 -17.67 -24.70
CA GLN A 123 4.64 -16.64 -25.38
C GLN A 123 3.27 -16.41 -24.74
N ARG A 124 2.57 -17.47 -24.32
CA ARG A 124 1.29 -17.36 -23.61
C ARG A 124 1.47 -16.60 -22.29
N GLN A 125 2.47 -16.96 -21.50
CA GLN A 125 2.74 -16.36 -20.19
C GLN A 125 3.16 -14.89 -20.28
N ILE A 126 3.95 -14.53 -21.30
CA ILE A 126 4.22 -13.14 -21.65
C ILE A 126 2.91 -12.41 -22.01
N GLY A 127 2.05 -13.04 -22.82
CA GLY A 127 0.76 -12.49 -23.21
C GLY A 127 -0.16 -12.21 -22.01
N GLU A 128 -0.18 -13.09 -21.02
CA GLU A 128 -0.93 -12.91 -19.77
C GLU A 128 -0.51 -11.67 -18.98
N PHE A 129 0.70 -11.15 -19.21
CA PHE A 129 1.23 -9.95 -18.56
C PHE A 129 0.88 -8.65 -19.30
N SER A 130 0.43 -8.75 -20.56
CA SER A 130 0.08 -7.57 -21.38
C SER A 130 -0.96 -6.63 -20.73
N PRO A 131 -2.00 -7.12 -20.03
CA PRO A 131 -2.94 -6.25 -19.33
C PRO A 131 -2.27 -5.37 -18.26
N ILE A 132 -1.21 -5.85 -17.61
CA ILE A 132 -0.49 -5.10 -16.58
C ILE A 132 0.33 -3.99 -17.24
N LEU A 133 1.10 -4.32 -18.28
CA LEU A 133 1.87 -3.31 -19.03
C LEU A 133 0.99 -2.22 -19.63
N ALA A 134 -0.19 -2.57 -20.11
CA ALA A 134 -1.14 -1.62 -20.68
C ALA A 134 -1.57 -0.55 -19.67
N GLN A 135 -1.61 -0.86 -18.36
CA GLN A 135 -1.88 0.12 -17.31
C GLN A 135 -0.78 1.19 -17.25
N TYR A 136 0.46 0.80 -17.46
CA TYR A 136 1.60 1.72 -17.54
C TYR A 136 1.76 2.35 -18.93
N GLN A 137 0.87 2.05 -19.88
CA GLN A 137 0.97 2.43 -21.30
C GLN A 137 2.25 1.90 -21.97
N ILE A 138 2.66 0.69 -21.55
CA ILE A 138 3.82 -0.01 -22.10
C ILE A 138 3.31 -1.13 -23.00
N GLY A 139 3.89 -1.23 -24.20
CA GLY A 139 3.71 -2.32 -25.14
C GLY A 139 4.95 -3.22 -25.18
N LEU A 140 4.76 -4.43 -25.69
CA LEU A 140 5.82 -5.40 -25.88
C LEU A 140 6.00 -5.75 -27.36
N ASN A 141 7.24 -5.73 -27.84
CA ASN A 141 7.62 -6.11 -29.19
C ASN A 141 8.82 -7.05 -29.19
N LEU A 142 8.54 -8.35 -29.09
CA LEU A 142 9.56 -9.40 -29.10
C LEU A 142 10.26 -9.61 -30.46
N LYS A 143 9.90 -8.85 -31.50
CA LYS A 143 10.41 -9.02 -32.87
C LYS A 143 11.53 -8.03 -33.24
N LYS A 144 11.77 -6.99 -32.44
CA LYS A 144 12.75 -5.94 -32.73
C LYS A 144 13.76 -5.79 -31.59
N ASN A 145 14.91 -5.19 -31.89
CA ASN A 145 15.78 -4.63 -30.85
C ASN A 145 15.01 -3.51 -30.15
N GLY A 146 14.90 -3.58 -28.81
CA GLY A 146 14.01 -2.72 -28.04
C GLY A 146 12.65 -3.38 -27.80
N TYR A 147 12.61 -4.33 -26.85
CA TYR A 147 11.42 -5.12 -26.56
C TYR A 147 10.26 -4.32 -25.97
N LEU A 148 10.53 -3.15 -25.41
CA LEU A 148 9.55 -2.32 -24.73
C LEU A 148 9.21 -1.12 -25.61
N ILE A 149 7.92 -0.86 -25.78
CA ILE A 149 7.39 0.29 -26.51
C ILE A 149 6.65 1.17 -25.51
N GLY A 150 6.94 2.46 -25.48
CA GLY A 150 6.28 3.42 -24.60
C GLY A 150 7.25 4.51 -24.20
N ASP A 151 6.75 5.50 -23.44
CA ASP A 151 7.61 6.57 -22.94
C ASP A 151 8.60 6.02 -21.90
N GLU A 152 9.87 6.39 -22.02
CA GLU A 152 10.93 5.85 -21.16
C GLU A 152 10.68 6.15 -19.67
N PHE A 153 10.08 7.30 -19.34
CA PHE A 153 9.73 7.62 -17.95
C PHE A 153 8.72 6.61 -17.37
N ARG A 154 7.76 6.12 -18.17
CA ARG A 154 6.78 5.10 -17.76
C ARG A 154 7.45 3.73 -17.60
N ILE A 155 8.35 3.38 -18.53
CA ILE A 155 9.13 2.13 -18.46
C ILE A 155 9.96 2.09 -17.18
N ARG A 156 10.64 3.19 -16.85
CA ARG A 156 11.42 3.28 -15.60
C ARG A 156 10.53 3.20 -14.37
N PHE A 157 9.39 3.86 -14.35
CA PHE A 157 8.45 3.76 -13.24
C PHE A 157 7.89 2.33 -13.07
N PHE A 158 7.60 1.64 -14.16
CA PHE A 158 7.20 0.23 -14.13
C PHE A 158 8.29 -0.65 -13.51
N PHE A 159 9.56 -0.56 -13.96
CA PHE A 159 10.63 -1.38 -13.40
C PHE A 159 11.02 -0.98 -11.99
N HIS A 160 10.93 0.32 -11.65
CA HIS A 160 11.08 0.77 -10.28
C HIS A 160 10.06 0.08 -9.37
N SER A 161 8.78 0.10 -9.78
CA SER A 161 7.72 -0.60 -9.07
C SER A 161 8.03 -2.10 -9.01
N PHE A 162 8.31 -2.74 -10.14
CA PHE A 162 8.64 -4.18 -10.23
C PHE A 162 9.72 -4.61 -9.24
N TYR A 163 10.86 -3.92 -9.20
CA TYR A 163 11.95 -4.26 -8.28
C TYR A 163 11.68 -3.84 -6.83
N TRP A 164 10.87 -2.80 -6.60
CA TRP A 164 10.50 -2.40 -5.25
C TRP A 164 9.59 -3.44 -4.56
N HIS A 165 8.69 -4.10 -5.30
CA HIS A 165 7.82 -5.13 -4.72
C HIS A 165 8.55 -6.34 -4.19
N ILE A 166 9.60 -6.73 -4.88
CA ILE A 166 10.43 -7.87 -4.51
C ILE A 166 11.70 -7.44 -3.76
N TYR A 167 11.73 -6.18 -3.31
CA TYR A 167 12.84 -5.68 -2.54
C TYR A 167 12.94 -6.42 -1.22
N ASP A 168 14.16 -6.82 -0.92
CA ASP A 168 14.57 -7.51 0.30
C ASP A 168 15.92 -6.88 0.65
N GLU A 169 16.06 -6.34 1.86
CA GLU A 169 17.29 -5.64 2.25
C GLU A 169 18.48 -6.61 2.36
N ILE A 170 18.20 -7.87 2.73
CA ILE A 170 19.21 -8.93 2.88
C ILE A 170 19.64 -9.42 1.49
N ASP A 171 18.66 -9.79 0.67
CA ASP A 171 18.86 -10.29 -0.70
C ASP A 171 18.39 -9.26 -1.72
N SER A 172 19.09 -8.12 -1.76
CA SER A 172 18.70 -6.98 -2.59
C SER A 172 18.69 -7.32 -4.08
N ASN A 173 17.49 -7.35 -4.64
CA ASN A 173 17.25 -7.52 -6.08
C ASN A 173 17.31 -6.19 -6.84
N ARG A 174 17.91 -5.18 -6.21
CA ARG A 174 18.10 -3.87 -6.84
C ARG A 174 18.96 -4.05 -8.10
N PRO A 175 18.64 -3.33 -9.19
CA PRO A 175 19.53 -3.26 -10.34
C PRO A 175 20.96 -2.85 -9.95
N PRO A 176 21.98 -3.36 -10.66
CA PRO A 176 23.37 -3.13 -10.27
C PRO A 176 23.77 -1.64 -10.43
N ILE A 177 24.30 -1.07 -9.34
CA ILE A 177 24.94 0.25 -9.29
C ILE A 177 26.26 0.16 -8.53
N VAL A 178 27.12 1.16 -8.66
CA VAL A 178 28.37 1.21 -7.89
C VAL A 178 28.05 1.34 -6.41
N GLN A 179 28.50 0.41 -5.56
CA GLN A 179 28.13 0.37 -4.14
C GLN A 179 28.41 1.68 -3.40
N LYS A 180 29.55 2.31 -3.67
CA LYS A 180 29.92 3.61 -3.10
C LYS A 180 28.89 4.69 -3.44
N SER A 181 28.31 4.67 -4.65
CA SER A 181 27.29 5.63 -5.06
C SER A 181 26.02 5.52 -4.21
N ALA A 182 25.61 4.30 -3.85
CA ALA A 182 24.45 4.04 -2.99
C ALA A 182 24.67 4.57 -1.56
N THR A 183 25.88 4.39 -1.02
CA THR A 183 26.21 4.92 0.32
C THR A 183 26.26 6.44 0.32
N VAL A 184 26.88 7.06 -0.69
CA VAL A 184 27.01 8.53 -0.79
C VAL A 184 25.63 9.16 -0.92
N ILE A 185 24.78 8.68 -1.83
CA ILE A 185 23.43 9.23 -1.98
C ILE A 185 22.60 9.07 -0.70
N TYR A 186 22.73 7.93 0.00
CA TYR A 186 22.03 7.72 1.27
C TYR A 186 22.45 8.74 2.33
N GLN A 187 23.75 9.05 2.40
CA GLN A 187 24.28 10.07 3.31
C GLN A 187 23.78 11.46 2.93
N SER A 188 23.88 11.85 1.66
CA SER A 188 23.36 13.14 1.17
C SER A 188 21.87 13.29 1.47
N LEU A 189 21.05 12.27 1.22
CA LEU A 189 19.62 12.31 1.54
C LEU A 189 19.37 12.45 3.04
N THR A 190 20.24 11.89 3.88
CA THR A 190 20.12 12.02 5.34
C THR A 190 20.48 13.41 5.83
N GLU A 191 21.46 14.06 5.20
CA GLU A 191 21.88 15.42 5.51
C GLU A 191 20.84 16.46 5.07
N TYR A 192 20.40 16.38 3.81
CA TYR A 192 19.43 17.34 3.26
C TYR A 192 17.98 17.08 3.71
N PHE A 193 17.64 15.83 4.02
CA PHE A 193 16.28 15.44 4.43
C PHE A 193 16.30 14.49 5.64
N PRO A 194 16.64 15.00 6.84
CA PRO A 194 16.75 14.18 8.05
C PRO A 194 15.43 13.50 8.44
N PHE A 195 14.29 14.05 8.00
CA PHE A 195 12.95 13.50 8.22
C PHE A 195 12.59 12.31 7.31
N LEU A 196 13.35 12.04 6.24
CA LEU A 196 13.05 10.92 5.35
C LEU A 196 13.32 9.58 6.04
N ARG A 197 12.34 8.67 5.95
CA ARG A 197 12.47 7.32 6.50
C ARG A 197 13.51 6.53 5.71
N HIS A 198 14.09 5.51 6.36
CA HIS A 198 15.02 4.59 5.71
C HIS A 198 14.42 3.99 4.41
N ALA A 199 13.19 3.49 4.49
CA ALA A 199 12.49 2.91 3.35
C ALA A 199 12.31 3.90 2.18
N ASP A 200 12.06 5.18 2.47
CA ASP A 200 11.89 6.20 1.42
C ASP A 200 13.22 6.47 0.68
N LYS A 201 14.35 6.45 1.41
CA LYS A 201 15.70 6.58 0.85
C LYS A 201 16.05 5.36 -0.01
N GLU A 202 15.89 4.15 0.51
CA GLU A 202 16.16 2.91 -0.24
C GLU A 202 15.27 2.79 -1.49
N ARG A 203 14.02 3.23 -1.41
CA ARG A 203 13.10 3.30 -2.56
C ARG A 203 13.64 4.23 -3.63
N PHE A 204 14.08 5.43 -3.25
CA PHE A 204 14.66 6.37 -4.21
C PHE A 204 15.96 5.86 -4.81
N ILE A 205 16.82 5.20 -4.03
CA ILE A 205 18.04 4.55 -4.53
C ILE A 205 17.69 3.42 -5.52
N ASN A 206 16.65 2.64 -5.25
CA ASN A 206 16.16 1.62 -6.20
C ASN A 206 15.69 2.26 -7.52
N PHE A 207 14.96 3.37 -7.45
CA PHE A 207 14.57 4.13 -8.66
C PHE A 207 15.79 4.65 -9.44
N LEU A 208 16.78 5.18 -8.74
CA LEU A 208 18.04 5.64 -9.35
C LEU A 208 18.81 4.47 -10.00
N ALA A 209 18.81 3.29 -9.38
CA ALA A 209 19.43 2.11 -9.94
C ALA A 209 18.78 1.66 -11.26
N VAL A 210 17.44 1.68 -11.31
CA VAL A 210 16.70 1.46 -12.56
C VAL A 210 17.11 2.49 -13.61
N THR A 211 17.17 3.77 -13.22
CA THR A 211 17.53 4.87 -14.11
C THR A 211 18.94 4.73 -14.69
N VAL A 212 19.95 4.47 -13.86
CA VAL A 212 21.34 4.25 -14.29
C VAL A 212 21.42 3.09 -15.29
N MET A 213 20.75 1.98 -14.99
CA MET A 213 20.74 0.82 -15.88
C MET A 213 20.15 1.18 -17.25
N ARG A 214 19.02 1.89 -17.28
CA ARG A 214 18.36 2.30 -18.52
C ARG A 214 19.18 3.29 -19.34
N ILE A 215 19.81 4.27 -18.68
CA ILE A 215 20.74 5.21 -19.33
C ILE A 215 21.93 4.46 -19.95
N LYS A 216 22.57 3.55 -19.20
CA LYS A 216 23.71 2.74 -19.70
C LYS A 216 23.33 1.85 -20.89
N GLN A 217 22.07 1.48 -20.98
CA GLN A 217 21.51 0.72 -22.10
C GLN A 217 21.16 1.58 -23.32
N GLY A 218 21.35 2.90 -23.25
CA GLY A 218 21.06 3.86 -24.32
C GLY A 218 19.61 4.36 -24.34
N TYR A 219 18.81 4.05 -23.32
CA TYR A 219 17.41 4.50 -23.22
C TYR A 219 17.31 5.78 -22.39
N LEU A 220 17.45 6.92 -23.07
CA LEU A 220 17.30 8.25 -22.49
C LEU A 220 15.85 8.73 -22.54
N ILE A 221 15.48 9.59 -21.60
CA ILE A 221 14.19 10.28 -21.62
C ILE A 221 14.20 11.30 -22.77
N GLN A 222 13.31 11.10 -23.73
CA GLN A 222 13.16 12.00 -24.88
C GLN A 222 12.13 13.10 -24.65
N THR A 223 11.06 12.77 -23.91
CA THR A 223 9.99 13.70 -23.58
C THR A 223 9.44 13.39 -22.20
N ILE A 224 8.96 14.43 -21.52
CA ILE A 224 8.25 14.36 -20.25
C ILE A 224 6.96 15.20 -20.31
N PRO A 225 5.91 14.80 -19.59
CA PRO A 225 4.68 15.58 -19.49
C PRO A 225 4.91 16.97 -18.88
N GLU A 226 4.09 17.96 -19.26
CA GLU A 226 4.17 19.31 -18.68
C GLU A 226 3.98 19.34 -17.16
N THR A 227 3.22 18.39 -16.62
CA THR A 227 3.01 18.20 -15.17
C THR A 227 4.32 17.95 -14.42
N VAL A 228 5.29 17.30 -15.07
CA VAL A 228 6.64 17.07 -14.54
C VAL A 228 7.47 18.34 -14.62
N ARG A 229 7.31 19.13 -15.69
CA ARG A 229 8.14 20.31 -15.95
C ARG A 229 7.91 21.47 -14.98
N LYS A 230 6.67 21.66 -14.55
CA LYS A 230 6.25 22.78 -13.70
C LYS A 230 6.27 22.45 -12.20
N PHE A 231 6.83 21.31 -11.83
CA PHE A 231 6.75 20.80 -10.47
C PHE A 231 7.86 21.31 -9.56
N PHE A 232 7.59 21.38 -8.25
CA PHE A 232 8.51 21.97 -7.26
C PHE A 232 8.52 21.17 -5.96
N ASN A 233 9.70 21.12 -5.32
CA ASN A 233 9.91 20.53 -4.00
C ASN A 233 10.05 21.63 -2.92
N PRO A 234 9.29 21.57 -1.82
CA PRO A 234 9.27 22.62 -0.81
C PRO A 234 10.50 22.63 0.11
N PHE A 235 11.35 21.62 0.03
CA PHE A 235 12.54 21.48 0.86
C PHE A 235 13.85 21.77 0.13
N ILE A 236 13.88 21.67 -1.20
CA ILE A 236 15.11 21.87 -1.97
C ILE A 236 14.81 22.43 -3.36
N SER A 237 15.62 23.37 -3.84
CA SER A 237 15.51 23.82 -5.23
C SER A 237 16.00 22.73 -6.18
N LYS A 238 15.52 22.78 -7.42
CA LYS A 238 15.95 21.85 -8.46
C LYS A 238 17.47 21.91 -8.67
N GLU A 239 18.02 23.12 -8.78
CA GLU A 239 19.44 23.35 -9.06
C GLU A 239 20.34 22.78 -7.95
N LEU A 240 19.93 22.96 -6.68
CA LEU A 240 20.68 22.42 -5.55
C LEU A 240 20.58 20.89 -5.49
N PHE A 241 19.40 20.34 -5.74
CA PHE A 241 19.20 18.88 -5.79
C PHE A 241 20.02 18.25 -6.91
N GLU A 242 20.05 18.86 -8.09
CA GLU A 242 20.85 18.37 -9.22
C GLU A 242 22.34 18.36 -8.86
N LYS A 243 22.87 19.49 -8.42
CA LYS A 243 24.29 19.67 -8.18
C LYS A 243 24.82 18.85 -7.00
N GLU A 244 24.11 18.83 -5.88
CA GLU A 244 24.63 18.27 -4.62
C GLU A 244 24.20 16.81 -4.40
N ILE A 245 23.17 16.34 -5.12
CA ILE A 245 22.60 14.99 -4.93
C ILE A 245 22.74 14.14 -6.20
N LEU A 246 22.28 14.63 -7.36
CA LEU A 246 22.24 13.79 -8.57
C LEU A 246 23.58 13.70 -9.31
N VAL A 247 24.28 14.82 -9.52
CA VAL A 247 25.56 14.84 -10.24
C VAL A 247 26.60 13.91 -9.58
N PRO A 248 26.86 13.99 -8.25
CA PRO A 248 27.82 13.11 -7.59
C PRO A 248 27.44 11.62 -7.71
N PHE A 249 26.14 11.31 -7.65
CA PHE A 249 25.64 9.95 -7.81
C PHE A 249 25.86 9.42 -9.23
N PHE A 250 25.59 10.23 -10.26
CA PHE A 250 25.78 9.84 -11.65
C PHE A 250 27.24 9.67 -12.02
N GLU A 251 28.10 10.59 -11.59
CA GLU A 251 29.55 10.51 -11.82
C GLU A 251 30.15 9.26 -11.18
N ALA A 252 29.72 8.91 -9.97
CA ALA A 252 30.12 7.68 -9.31
C ALA A 252 29.68 6.41 -10.07
N ASN A 253 28.69 6.52 -10.97
CA ASN A 253 28.22 5.47 -11.86
C ASN A 253 28.76 5.60 -13.30
N LEU A 254 29.73 6.48 -13.55
CA LEU A 254 30.34 6.77 -14.85
C LEU A 254 29.36 7.38 -15.86
N LEU A 255 28.43 8.20 -15.37
CA LEU A 255 27.50 8.99 -16.18
C LEU A 255 27.77 10.47 -15.90
N PHE A 256 28.07 11.24 -16.95
CA PHE A 256 28.47 12.65 -16.81
C PHE A 256 27.33 13.57 -17.23
N GLU A 257 27.17 14.69 -16.52
CA GLU A 257 26.09 15.66 -16.73
C GLU A 257 25.98 16.13 -18.18
N LYS A 258 27.11 16.43 -18.82
CA LYS A 258 27.19 16.87 -20.22
C LYS A 258 26.57 15.90 -21.24
N ASP A 259 26.49 14.61 -20.89
CA ASP A 259 26.02 13.53 -21.77
C ASP A 259 24.55 13.18 -21.50
N LEU A 260 23.92 13.83 -20.51
CA LEU A 260 22.53 13.59 -20.10
C LEU A 260 21.63 14.79 -20.46
N PRO A 261 20.45 14.55 -21.05
CA PRO A 261 19.51 15.64 -21.30
C PRO A 261 18.94 16.18 -19.98
N SER A 262 18.62 17.47 -19.94
CA SER A 262 18.05 18.14 -18.75
C SER A 262 16.73 17.51 -18.27
N ASP A 263 15.99 16.87 -19.17
CA ASP A 263 14.76 16.14 -18.85
C ASP A 263 15.02 14.92 -17.94
N GLU A 264 16.22 14.34 -17.92
CA GLU A 264 16.60 13.27 -16.99
C GLU A 264 16.56 13.78 -15.55
N PHE A 265 17.25 14.88 -15.30
CA PHE A 265 17.33 15.48 -13.98
C PHE A 265 15.98 15.97 -13.49
N LEU A 266 15.20 16.60 -14.38
CA LEU A 266 13.86 17.09 -14.07
C LEU A 266 12.91 15.94 -13.71
N TYR A 267 12.98 14.82 -14.44
CA TYR A 267 12.20 13.63 -14.12
C TYR A 267 12.57 13.03 -12.76
N ILE A 268 13.86 12.96 -12.44
CA ILE A 268 14.33 12.39 -11.17
C ILE A 268 13.95 13.30 -9.99
N TYR A 269 14.09 14.61 -10.15
CA TYR A 269 13.64 15.60 -9.16
C TYR A 269 12.13 15.50 -8.91
N TYR A 270 11.35 15.36 -9.98
CA TYR A 270 9.92 15.13 -9.88
C TYR A 270 9.59 13.84 -9.11
N MET A 271 10.20 12.72 -9.49
CA MET A 271 9.98 11.42 -8.84
C MET A 271 10.38 11.41 -7.38
N PHE A 272 11.48 12.09 -7.04
CA PHE A 272 11.87 12.29 -5.65
C PHE A 272 10.79 13.05 -4.87
N THR A 273 10.20 14.08 -5.47
CA THR A 273 9.23 14.95 -4.81
C THR A 273 7.87 14.28 -4.64
N VAL A 274 7.30 13.69 -5.70
CA VAL A 274 5.97 13.07 -5.64
C VAL A 274 5.99 11.67 -5.02
N GLY A 275 7.17 11.07 -4.90
CA GLY A 275 7.33 9.77 -4.25
C GLY A 275 7.16 9.81 -2.74
N GLN A 276 7.16 11.00 -2.11
CA GLN A 276 7.07 11.17 -0.66
C GLN A 276 5.67 11.59 -0.22
N SER A 277 5.32 11.21 1.02
CA SER A 277 4.22 11.83 1.76
C SER A 277 4.81 12.49 3.01
N TYR A 278 4.50 13.76 3.22
CA TYR A 278 5.07 14.58 4.28
C TYR A 278 4.10 14.65 5.45
N SER A 279 4.58 14.39 6.67
CA SER A 279 3.79 14.59 7.89
C SER A 279 3.59 16.08 8.18
N GLN A 280 2.64 16.41 9.06
CA GLN A 280 2.45 17.80 9.50
C GLN A 280 3.72 18.38 10.13
N GLU A 281 4.41 17.61 10.97
CA GLU A 281 5.68 17.99 11.60
C GLU A 281 6.77 18.31 10.57
N THR A 282 6.90 17.49 9.54
CA THR A 282 7.88 17.72 8.47
C THR A 282 7.58 19.00 7.70
N LEU A 283 6.29 19.29 7.42
CA LEU A 283 5.89 20.49 6.67
C LEU A 283 6.14 21.80 7.43
N GLN A 284 6.31 21.75 8.76
CA GLN A 284 6.73 22.92 9.54
C GLN A 284 8.18 23.32 9.24
N GLN A 285 9.01 22.39 8.75
CA GLN A 285 10.43 22.60 8.43
C GLN A 285 10.67 23.11 7.00
N ILE A 286 9.63 23.50 6.28
CA ILE A 286 9.74 23.99 4.91
C ILE A 286 10.69 25.20 4.85
N GLN A 287 11.79 25.03 4.12
CA GLN A 287 12.87 26.01 4.02
C GLN A 287 12.59 27.07 2.95
N LEU A 288 11.91 26.68 1.88
CA LEU A 288 11.57 27.58 0.78
C LEU A 288 10.24 28.24 1.12
N GLN A 289 10.24 29.58 1.22
CA GLN A 289 9.01 30.34 1.41
C GLN A 289 7.97 29.89 0.39
N SER A 290 6.71 29.96 0.79
CA SER A 290 5.55 29.33 0.18
C SER A 290 4.80 30.19 -0.85
N PRO A 291 5.40 31.08 -1.69
CA PRO A 291 4.56 31.91 -2.53
C PRO A 291 4.13 31.07 -3.74
N THR A 292 2.81 30.93 -3.93
CA THR A 292 2.24 30.66 -5.26
C THR A 292 2.68 29.35 -5.95
N PHE A 293 2.48 28.19 -5.31
CA PHE A 293 2.60 26.90 -6.01
C PHE A 293 1.48 26.75 -7.05
N LEU A 294 1.75 27.22 -8.27
CA LEU A 294 0.91 27.07 -9.45
C LEU A 294 1.07 25.63 -9.97
N SER A 295 0.50 24.66 -9.25
CA SER A 295 -0.02 23.52 -9.98
C SER A 295 -1.18 24.04 -10.83
N ASP A 296 -1.24 23.66 -12.10
CA ASP A 296 -2.34 24.06 -13.00
C ASP A 296 -3.72 23.69 -12.39
N TYR A 297 -3.74 22.77 -11.42
CA TYR A 297 -4.90 22.24 -10.71
C TYR A 297 -5.02 22.72 -9.25
N ARG A 298 -4.33 23.79 -8.82
CA ARG A 298 -4.47 24.34 -7.45
C ARG A 298 -5.92 24.59 -7.06
N ARG A 299 -6.65 25.32 -7.90
CA ARG A 299 -8.07 25.64 -7.66
C ARG A 299 -8.91 24.39 -7.46
N LEU A 300 -8.67 23.36 -8.27
CA LEU A 300 -9.35 22.07 -8.18
C LEU A 300 -9.15 21.42 -6.81
N ILE A 301 -7.90 21.40 -6.31
CA ILE A 301 -7.59 20.79 -5.01
C ILE A 301 -8.15 21.63 -3.86
N ASP A 302 -8.06 22.96 -3.94
CA ASP A 302 -8.64 23.87 -2.94
C ASP A 302 -10.16 23.70 -2.85
N GLU A 303 -10.87 23.68 -3.99
CA GLU A 303 -12.31 23.43 -4.06
C GLU A 303 -12.68 22.05 -3.51
N TRP A 304 -11.90 21.02 -3.86
CA TRP A 304 -12.11 19.66 -3.37
C TRP A 304 -11.91 19.54 -1.84
N ILE A 305 -10.93 20.23 -1.25
CA ILE A 305 -10.78 20.30 0.22
C ILE A 305 -12.00 20.99 0.85
N ILE A 306 -12.50 22.07 0.24
CA ILE A 306 -13.71 22.77 0.73
C ILE A 306 -14.92 21.83 0.71
N GLN A 307 -15.11 21.04 -0.35
CA GLN A 307 -16.20 20.06 -0.42
C GLN A 307 -16.10 19.00 0.69
N ILE A 308 -14.88 18.55 1.03
CA ILE A 308 -14.68 17.64 2.17
C ILE A 308 -15.11 18.32 3.47
N GLU A 309 -14.71 19.56 3.71
CA GLU A 309 -15.12 20.31 4.91
C GLU A 309 -16.64 20.43 5.03
N GLU A 310 -17.32 20.68 3.92
CA GLU A 310 -18.77 20.81 3.86
C GLU A 310 -19.47 19.47 4.15
N HIS A 311 -19.03 18.38 3.52
CA HIS A 311 -19.61 17.06 3.76
C HIS A 311 -19.34 16.54 5.18
N LEU A 312 -18.17 16.81 5.73
CA LEU A 312 -17.82 16.43 7.10
C LEU A 312 -18.41 17.37 8.16
N GLN A 313 -18.99 18.52 7.75
CA GLN A 313 -19.39 19.60 8.66
C GLN A 313 -18.24 20.01 9.61
N TYR A 314 -17.02 19.98 9.09
CA TYR A 314 -15.79 20.16 9.85
C TYR A 314 -14.85 21.11 9.12
N ARG A 315 -14.26 22.07 9.84
CA ARG A 315 -13.29 23.02 9.28
C ARG A 315 -11.88 22.63 9.70
N PHE A 316 -11.03 22.33 8.72
CA PHE A 316 -9.63 22.04 8.94
C PHE A 316 -8.88 23.29 9.41
N GLY A 317 -7.92 23.09 10.32
CA GLY A 317 -6.95 24.11 10.70
C GLY A 317 -6.03 24.49 9.53
N GLN A 318 -5.28 25.59 9.66
CA GLN A 318 -4.36 26.04 8.60
C GLN A 318 -3.29 24.99 8.27
N ASP A 319 -2.71 24.34 9.29
CA ASP A 319 -1.69 23.31 9.10
C ASP A 319 -2.27 22.05 8.44
N GLU A 320 -3.49 21.66 8.80
CA GLU A 320 -4.22 20.54 8.19
C GLU A 320 -4.53 20.82 6.72
N LYS A 321 -4.99 22.03 6.40
CA LYS A 321 -5.23 22.46 5.01
C LYS A 321 -3.94 22.44 4.20
N ARG A 322 -2.84 22.94 4.77
CA ARG A 322 -1.52 22.92 4.12
C ARG A 322 -1.05 21.48 3.88
N PHE A 323 -1.21 20.61 4.87
CA PHE A 323 -0.87 19.19 4.76
C PHE A 323 -1.68 18.47 3.67
N LEU A 324 -3.01 18.67 3.65
CA LEU A 324 -3.88 18.09 2.63
C LEU A 324 -3.52 18.64 1.25
N PHE A 325 -3.38 19.96 1.12
CA PHE A 325 -3.09 20.60 -0.15
C PHE A 325 -1.80 20.08 -0.79
N ILE A 326 -0.70 20.05 -0.02
CA ILE A 326 0.61 19.62 -0.52
C ILE A 326 0.58 18.13 -0.92
N ASN A 327 0.19 17.26 0.00
CA ASN A 327 0.21 15.82 -0.26
C ASN A 327 -0.79 15.41 -1.35
N THR A 328 -2.01 15.97 -1.35
CA THR A 328 -3.00 15.70 -2.41
C THR A 328 -2.52 16.22 -3.77
N THR A 329 -1.84 17.38 -3.81
CA THR A 329 -1.24 17.89 -5.06
C THR A 329 -0.21 16.90 -5.62
N TYR A 330 0.54 16.21 -4.77
CA TYR A 330 1.59 15.27 -5.18
C TYR A 330 1.01 13.95 -5.65
N ILE A 331 0.04 13.42 -4.91
CA ILE A 331 -0.75 12.25 -5.31
C ILE A 331 -1.44 12.53 -6.66
N PHE A 332 -2.09 13.67 -6.80
CA PHE A 332 -2.79 14.04 -8.02
C PHE A 332 -1.83 14.14 -9.22
N SER A 333 -0.69 14.82 -9.06
CA SER A 333 0.33 14.92 -10.10
C SER A 333 0.84 13.56 -10.55
N PHE A 334 1.16 12.72 -9.57
CA PHE A 334 1.68 11.38 -9.80
C PHE A 334 0.68 10.54 -10.61
N LEU A 335 -0.58 10.51 -10.16
CA LEU A 335 -1.65 9.78 -10.85
C LEU A 335 -1.98 10.37 -12.22
N LEU A 336 -1.86 11.68 -12.41
CA LEU A 336 -2.04 12.34 -13.70
C LEU A 336 -0.92 11.97 -14.70
N THR A 337 0.28 11.74 -14.19
CA THR A 337 1.47 11.40 -14.96
C THR A 337 1.46 9.93 -15.35
N PHE A 338 1.29 9.02 -14.39
CA PHE A 338 1.42 7.58 -14.63
C PHE A 338 0.10 6.90 -14.95
N GLY A 339 -1.01 7.32 -14.33
CA GLY A 339 -2.36 6.83 -14.62
C GLY A 339 -2.54 5.33 -14.36
N LEU A 340 -3.04 4.95 -13.19
CA LEU A 340 -3.11 3.54 -12.75
C LEU A 340 -4.45 2.85 -13.08
N GLY A 341 -5.23 3.42 -14.00
CA GLY A 341 -6.53 2.88 -14.42
C GLY A 341 -7.54 2.83 -13.27
N LYS A 342 -8.25 1.69 -13.14
CA LYS A 342 -9.29 1.47 -12.10
C LYS A 342 -8.80 0.73 -10.86
N GLN A 343 -7.56 0.22 -10.87
CA GLN A 343 -7.03 -0.55 -9.74
C GLN A 343 -6.52 0.41 -8.66
N ILE A 344 -6.57 -0.05 -7.41
CA ILE A 344 -5.93 0.66 -6.30
C ILE A 344 -4.47 0.25 -6.30
N ASP A 345 -3.61 1.19 -6.66
CA ASP A 345 -2.17 0.97 -6.60
C ASP A 345 -1.66 1.38 -5.23
N SER A 346 -1.33 0.42 -4.38
CA SER A 346 -0.60 0.68 -3.13
C SER A 346 0.89 0.57 -3.38
N PHE A 347 1.40 1.47 -4.22
CA PHE A 347 2.78 1.46 -4.69
C PHE A 347 3.19 0.14 -5.34
N GLY A 348 2.28 -0.47 -6.09
CA GLY A 348 2.34 -1.74 -6.82
C GLY A 348 1.90 -2.96 -6.01
N ASP A 349 1.37 -2.81 -4.80
CA ASP A 349 0.49 -3.85 -4.25
C ASP A 349 -0.96 -3.54 -4.65
N TYR A 350 -1.69 -4.51 -5.19
CA TYR A 350 -3.07 -4.25 -5.61
C TYR A 350 -3.99 -4.62 -4.46
N MET A 351 -4.66 -3.63 -3.90
CA MET A 351 -5.70 -3.88 -2.90
C MET A 351 -7.06 -3.93 -3.56
N THR A 352 -7.91 -4.81 -3.02
CA THR A 352 -9.33 -4.79 -3.33
C THR A 352 -9.98 -3.56 -2.70
N ILE A 353 -11.10 -3.13 -3.27
CA ILE A 353 -11.89 -2.03 -2.69
C ILE A 353 -12.35 -2.40 -1.28
N SER A 354 -12.78 -3.65 -1.07
CA SER A 354 -13.19 -4.16 0.25
C SER A 354 -12.10 -4.03 1.30
N GLU A 355 -10.83 -4.37 0.99
CA GLU A 355 -9.73 -4.22 1.94
C GLU A 355 -9.47 -2.75 2.31
N VAL A 356 -9.65 -1.84 1.35
CA VAL A 356 -9.52 -0.40 1.58
C VAL A 356 -10.68 0.15 2.39
N GLU A 357 -11.91 -0.26 2.10
CA GLU A 357 -13.10 0.10 2.87
C GLU A 357 -13.00 -0.41 4.32
N ASP A 358 -12.49 -1.64 4.53
CA ASP A 358 -12.24 -2.18 5.86
C ASP A 358 -11.19 -1.37 6.63
N GLN A 359 -10.15 -0.90 5.94
CA GLN A 359 -9.02 -0.20 6.56
C GLN A 359 -9.29 1.29 6.81
N TYR A 360 -9.94 1.98 5.88
CA TYR A 360 -10.18 3.43 5.94
C TYR A 360 -11.65 3.80 6.10
N LEU A 361 -12.49 2.81 6.39
CA LEU A 361 -13.85 2.99 6.89
C LEU A 361 -14.71 3.76 5.86
N TYR A 362 -15.60 4.62 6.36
CA TYR A 362 -16.50 5.46 5.57
C TYR A 362 -15.78 6.52 4.70
N LEU A 363 -14.48 6.75 4.88
CA LEU A 363 -13.78 7.82 4.15
C LEU A 363 -13.74 7.56 2.65
N PHE A 364 -13.63 6.29 2.25
CA PHE A 364 -13.64 5.94 0.84
C PHE A 364 -15.00 6.26 0.19
N ASP A 365 -16.11 5.93 0.87
CA ASP A 365 -17.48 6.24 0.43
C ASP A 365 -17.76 7.75 0.40
N LEU A 366 -17.27 8.49 1.39
CA LEU A 366 -17.33 9.95 1.40
C LEU A 366 -16.67 10.54 0.16
N LEU A 367 -15.45 10.08 -0.15
CA LEU A 367 -14.71 10.54 -1.31
C LEU A 367 -15.38 10.14 -2.63
N GLU A 368 -16.06 8.99 -2.69
CA GLU A 368 -16.86 8.59 -3.84
C GLU A 368 -18.02 9.56 -4.09
N ARG A 369 -18.69 10.05 -3.03
CA ARG A 369 -19.76 11.05 -3.16
C ARG A 369 -19.21 12.38 -3.65
N ILE A 370 -18.09 12.83 -3.09
CA ILE A 370 -17.42 14.09 -3.46
C ILE A 370 -16.90 14.03 -4.91
N ALA A 371 -16.42 12.87 -5.38
CA ALA A 371 -15.92 12.69 -6.74
C ALA A 371 -16.96 13.08 -7.82
N HIS A 372 -18.26 13.01 -7.51
CA HIS A 372 -19.33 13.39 -8.43
C HIS A 372 -19.62 14.90 -8.44
N SER A 373 -19.22 15.65 -7.40
CA SER A 373 -19.46 17.09 -7.26
C SER A 373 -18.31 17.97 -7.73
N VAL A 374 -17.18 17.40 -8.13
CA VAL A 374 -16.02 18.16 -8.61
C VAL A 374 -16.23 18.62 -10.06
N ASP A 375 -16.36 19.94 -10.26
CA ASP A 375 -16.51 20.54 -11.58
C ASP A 375 -15.15 20.90 -12.18
N THR A 376 -14.79 20.26 -13.30
CA THR A 376 -13.62 20.63 -14.08
C THR A 376 -13.82 20.35 -15.57
N PRO A 377 -13.46 21.29 -16.46
CA PRO A 377 -13.54 21.08 -17.90
C PRO A 377 -12.48 20.10 -18.40
N ASN A 378 -11.43 19.81 -17.60
CA ASN A 378 -10.37 18.90 -18.00
C ASN A 378 -10.75 17.45 -17.68
N GLU A 379 -11.11 16.68 -18.72
CA GLU A 379 -11.52 15.28 -18.59
C GLU A 379 -10.45 14.41 -17.90
N LYS A 380 -9.17 14.68 -18.15
CA LYS A 380 -8.06 13.92 -17.54
C LYS A 380 -8.01 14.18 -16.03
N TRP A 381 -8.18 15.43 -15.60
CA TRP A 381 -8.22 15.80 -14.19
C TRP A 381 -9.41 15.16 -13.47
N ARG A 382 -10.59 15.20 -14.08
CA ARG A 382 -11.80 14.54 -13.55
C ARG A 382 -11.60 13.04 -13.40
N LYS A 383 -11.01 12.36 -14.41
CA LYS A 383 -10.70 10.93 -14.31
C LYS A 383 -9.69 10.62 -13.20
N THR A 384 -8.69 11.48 -13.00
CA THR A 384 -7.68 11.30 -11.95
C THR A 384 -8.27 11.43 -10.55
N ILE A 385 -9.05 12.49 -10.27
CA ILE A 385 -9.63 12.72 -8.94
C ILE A 385 -10.69 11.65 -8.60
N ASN A 386 -11.36 11.11 -9.62
CA ASN A 386 -12.35 10.05 -9.45
C ASN A 386 -11.74 8.63 -9.46
N SER A 387 -10.41 8.51 -9.56
CA SER A 387 -9.76 7.20 -9.58
C SER A 387 -9.74 6.55 -8.20
N ASN A 388 -9.81 5.21 -8.17
CA ASN A 388 -9.73 4.46 -6.91
C ASN A 388 -8.40 4.68 -6.18
N SER A 389 -7.28 4.79 -6.90
CA SER A 389 -5.99 5.13 -6.29
C SER A 389 -5.98 6.50 -5.63
N PHE A 390 -6.58 7.52 -6.26
CA PHE A 390 -6.65 8.85 -5.65
C PHE A 390 -7.41 8.81 -4.33
N LYS A 391 -8.59 8.20 -4.33
CA LYS A 391 -9.41 8.03 -3.13
C LYS A 391 -8.69 7.24 -2.05
N TYR A 392 -8.01 6.15 -2.42
CA TYR A 392 -7.21 5.35 -1.48
C TYR A 392 -6.12 6.17 -0.79
N TYR A 393 -5.26 6.85 -1.57
CA TYR A 393 -4.16 7.63 -0.99
C TYR A 393 -4.65 8.80 -0.15
N VAL A 394 -5.71 9.48 -0.59
CA VAL A 394 -6.32 10.55 0.21
C VAL A 394 -6.95 10.00 1.49
N SER A 395 -7.59 8.84 1.44
CA SER A 395 -8.23 8.25 2.63
C SER A 395 -7.20 8.07 3.76
N GLN A 396 -5.95 7.76 3.43
CA GLN A 396 -4.85 7.73 4.41
C GLN A 396 -4.57 9.09 5.04
N LEU A 397 -4.53 10.15 4.23
CA LEU A 397 -4.30 11.52 4.69
C LEU A 397 -5.44 11.98 5.60
N LEU A 398 -6.68 11.74 5.21
CA LEU A 398 -7.86 12.09 6.00
C LEU A 398 -7.93 11.26 7.27
N TYR A 399 -7.66 9.95 7.21
CA TYR A 399 -7.61 9.10 8.38
C TYR A 399 -6.58 9.60 9.40
N HIS A 400 -5.38 10.00 8.94
CA HIS A 400 -4.36 10.58 9.81
C HIS A 400 -4.84 11.84 10.56
N ILE A 401 -5.63 12.70 9.92
CA ILE A 401 -6.16 13.93 10.54
C ILE A 401 -7.35 13.64 11.46
N LEU A 402 -8.22 12.70 11.06
CA LEU A 402 -9.54 12.52 11.64
C LEU A 402 -9.61 11.40 12.68
N VAL A 403 -8.63 10.49 12.74
CA VAL A 403 -8.67 9.32 13.65
C VAL A 403 -8.84 9.70 15.12
N ASP A 404 -8.18 10.77 15.57
CA ASP A 404 -8.28 11.25 16.95
C ASP A 404 -9.54 12.06 17.23
N ARG A 405 -10.26 12.44 16.17
CA ARG A 405 -11.50 13.25 16.22
C ARG A 405 -12.73 12.43 15.83
N ASP A 406 -12.54 11.14 15.72
CA ASP A 406 -13.56 10.17 15.38
C ASP A 406 -14.67 10.16 16.43
N LEU A 407 -15.93 10.10 15.99
CA LEU A 407 -17.11 10.11 16.85
C LEU A 407 -17.02 8.95 17.85
N PRO A 408 -16.95 9.24 19.17
CA PRO A 408 -16.81 8.19 20.17
C PRO A 408 -18.07 7.34 20.25
N ILE A 409 -17.88 6.03 20.38
CA ILE A 409 -18.96 5.11 20.70
C ILE A 409 -19.19 5.14 22.21
N ARG A 410 -20.43 5.38 22.61
CA ARG A 410 -20.85 5.39 24.01
C ARG A 410 -21.12 3.96 24.44
N VAL A 411 -20.32 3.44 25.37
CA VAL A 411 -20.39 2.04 25.80
C VAL A 411 -20.77 1.97 27.28
N ALA A 412 -21.80 1.17 27.58
CA ALA A 412 -22.10 0.76 28.96
C ALA A 412 -21.62 -0.68 29.16
N ILE A 413 -20.96 -0.94 30.29
CA ILE A 413 -20.55 -2.29 30.71
C ILE A 413 -21.30 -2.62 31.99
N GLU A 414 -22.02 -3.74 31.97
CA GLU A 414 -22.82 -4.26 33.09
C GLU A 414 -22.35 -5.67 33.42
N SER A 415 -21.67 -5.81 34.57
CA SER A 415 -21.08 -7.08 35.02
C SER A 415 -21.75 -7.58 36.31
N LYS A 416 -21.91 -8.89 36.44
CA LYS A 416 -22.21 -9.57 37.71
C LYS A 416 -21.03 -9.61 38.67
N GLY A 417 -19.83 -9.36 38.16
CA GLY A 417 -18.59 -9.28 38.91
C GLY A 417 -18.61 -8.17 39.97
N ARG A 418 -17.57 -8.12 40.79
CA ARG A 418 -17.45 -7.04 41.78
C ARG A 418 -17.17 -5.72 41.07
N GLY A 419 -17.53 -4.59 41.67
CA GLY A 419 -17.33 -3.28 41.05
C GLY A 419 -15.89 -3.00 40.58
N LEU A 420 -14.87 -3.58 41.22
CA LEU A 420 -13.48 -3.48 40.74
C LEU A 420 -13.25 -4.20 39.41
N GLU A 421 -13.86 -5.36 39.21
CA GLU A 421 -13.76 -6.16 37.98
C GLU A 421 -14.41 -5.43 36.80
N GLU A 422 -15.60 -4.86 37.02
CA GLU A 422 -16.26 -4.01 36.04
C GLU A 422 -15.41 -2.77 35.68
N GLN A 423 -14.77 -2.14 36.67
CA GLN A 423 -13.87 -1.01 36.42
C GLN A 423 -12.62 -1.43 35.62
N LEU A 424 -12.04 -2.59 35.91
CA LEU A 424 -10.94 -3.13 35.13
C LEU A 424 -11.36 -3.44 33.70
N GLN A 425 -12.56 -3.98 33.49
CA GLN A 425 -13.10 -4.21 32.15
C GLN A 425 -13.27 -2.89 31.37
N LYS A 426 -13.82 -1.86 32.02
CA LYS A 426 -13.98 -0.51 31.44
C LYS A 426 -12.64 0.09 31.04
N GLN A 427 -11.65 0.06 31.93
CA GLN A 427 -10.29 0.57 31.65
C GLN A 427 -9.60 -0.22 30.55
N THR A 428 -9.71 -1.54 30.58
CA THR A 428 -9.12 -2.42 29.57
C THR A 428 -9.71 -2.11 28.20
N LEU A 429 -11.05 -2.04 28.09
CA LEU A 429 -11.73 -1.73 26.82
C LEU A 429 -11.28 -0.40 26.23
N VAL A 430 -11.18 0.65 27.05
CA VAL A 430 -10.69 1.97 26.60
C VAL A 430 -9.23 1.88 26.13
N ARG A 431 -8.39 1.12 26.84
CA ARG A 431 -6.95 1.00 26.53
C ARG A 431 -6.67 0.21 25.26
N ILE A 432 -7.46 -0.83 24.99
CA ILE A 432 -7.27 -1.71 23.82
C ILE A 432 -8.00 -1.21 22.57
N SER A 433 -8.96 -0.30 22.72
CA SER A 433 -9.71 0.23 21.59
C SER A 433 -8.82 1.19 20.78
N PRO A 434 -8.60 0.93 19.47
CA PRO A 434 -7.80 1.81 18.62
C PRO A 434 -8.50 3.13 18.30
N ARG A 435 -9.80 3.24 18.58
CA ARG A 435 -10.64 4.40 18.29
C ARG A 435 -11.36 4.88 19.55
N PRO A 436 -11.71 6.17 19.67
CA PRO A 436 -12.37 6.72 20.85
C PRO A 436 -13.62 5.93 21.28
N ILE A 437 -13.67 5.62 22.58
CA ILE A 437 -14.83 5.06 23.28
C ILE A 437 -15.08 5.92 24.52
N ILE A 438 -16.34 6.26 24.78
CA ILE A 438 -16.75 6.90 26.02
C ILE A 438 -17.51 5.87 26.86
N ILE A 439 -17.02 5.59 28.06
CA ILE A 439 -17.74 4.76 29.02
C ILE A 439 -18.87 5.58 29.65
N VAL A 440 -20.09 5.06 29.57
CA VAL A 440 -21.30 5.69 30.10
C VAL A 440 -22.09 4.70 30.95
N GLY A 441 -22.97 5.19 31.82
CA GLY A 441 -23.91 4.32 32.52
C GLY A 441 -25.02 3.84 31.58
N ILE A 442 -25.65 2.68 31.88
CA ILE A 442 -26.73 2.13 31.05
C ILE A 442 -27.87 3.13 30.78
N ARG A 443 -28.19 4.02 31.72
CA ARG A 443 -29.27 5.02 31.53
C ARG A 443 -28.84 6.27 30.74
N GLN A 444 -27.57 6.37 30.37
CA GLN A 444 -27.00 7.56 29.71
C GLN A 444 -26.96 7.40 28.19
N LYS A 445 -27.95 6.74 27.59
CA LYS A 445 -28.05 6.51 26.13
C LYS A 445 -26.72 5.97 25.54
N PRO A 446 -26.27 4.79 25.97
CA PRO A 446 -25.18 4.10 25.27
C PRO A 446 -25.59 3.79 23.83
N ASP A 447 -24.61 3.71 22.93
CA ASP A 447 -24.77 3.10 21.61
C ASP A 447 -24.65 1.57 21.72
N VAL A 448 -23.80 1.10 22.65
CA VAL A 448 -23.51 -0.32 22.90
C VAL A 448 -23.61 -0.65 24.38
N VAL A 449 -24.27 -1.76 24.72
CA VAL A 449 -24.26 -2.36 26.06
C VAL A 449 -23.50 -3.68 25.99
N ILE A 450 -22.48 -3.83 26.84
CA ILE A 450 -21.72 -5.07 27.02
C ILE A 450 -22.14 -5.68 28.35
N SER A 451 -22.47 -6.98 28.36
CA SER A 451 -22.85 -7.66 29.59
C SER A 451 -22.33 -9.08 29.68
N ASP A 452 -21.97 -9.50 30.90
CA ASP A 452 -21.68 -10.91 31.24
C ASP A 452 -22.91 -11.70 31.70
N TYR A 453 -24.11 -11.11 31.54
CA TYR A 453 -25.37 -11.75 31.87
C TYR A 453 -26.49 -11.39 30.90
N ALA A 454 -27.59 -12.15 31.02
CA ALA A 454 -28.82 -11.85 30.28
C ALA A 454 -29.45 -10.56 30.82
N ILE A 455 -29.33 -9.48 30.05
CA ILE A 455 -29.91 -8.18 30.35
C ILE A 455 -31.07 -7.88 29.41
N ASP A 456 -32.20 -7.44 29.98
CA ASP A 456 -33.37 -7.02 29.22
C ASP A 456 -33.35 -5.50 29.02
N LEU A 457 -32.91 -5.09 27.83
CA LEU A 457 -32.76 -3.67 27.48
C LEU A 457 -34.11 -2.92 27.41
N SER A 458 -35.23 -3.63 27.19
CA SER A 458 -36.56 -3.00 27.10
C SER A 458 -36.99 -2.32 28.42
N LYS A 459 -36.40 -2.74 29.54
CA LYS A 459 -36.61 -2.14 30.87
C LYS A 459 -35.95 -0.77 31.03
N TYR A 460 -34.95 -0.47 30.21
CA TYR A 460 -34.13 0.75 30.31
C TYR A 460 -34.38 1.73 29.18
N PHE A 461 -34.81 1.24 28.01
CA PHE A 461 -35.00 2.05 26.81
C PHE A 461 -36.37 1.79 26.19
N SER A 462 -37.13 2.87 25.97
CA SER A 462 -38.45 2.82 25.33
C SER A 462 -38.41 3.04 23.83
N ARG A 463 -37.34 3.66 23.31
CA ARG A 463 -37.03 3.89 21.88
C ARG A 463 -35.51 3.85 21.72
N ASP A 464 -35.04 3.56 20.50
CA ASP A 464 -33.62 3.51 20.12
C ASP A 464 -32.80 2.58 21.03
N LEU A 465 -33.12 1.28 20.95
CA LEU A 465 -32.43 0.24 21.72
C LEU A 465 -30.93 0.20 21.36
N PRO A 466 -30.03 0.23 22.36
CA PRO A 466 -28.60 0.07 22.09
C PRO A 466 -28.29 -1.33 21.60
N HIS A 467 -27.16 -1.47 20.93
CA HIS A 467 -26.66 -2.76 20.48
C HIS A 467 -26.13 -3.57 21.68
N LEU A 468 -26.56 -4.82 21.83
CA LEU A 468 -26.14 -5.70 22.92
C LEU A 468 -25.01 -6.62 22.48
N PHE A 469 -23.93 -6.66 23.26
CA PHE A 469 -22.87 -7.67 23.15
C PHE A 469 -22.79 -8.46 24.46
N GLN A 470 -22.75 -9.79 24.36
CA GLN A 470 -22.66 -10.66 25.52
C GLN A 470 -21.37 -11.46 25.48
N TRP A 471 -20.69 -11.50 26.62
CA TRP A 471 -19.49 -12.30 26.87
C TRP A 471 -19.63 -13.10 28.16
N ASP A 472 -18.66 -13.96 28.48
CA ASP A 472 -18.64 -14.68 29.75
C ASP A 472 -18.10 -13.79 30.88
N GLU A 473 -18.27 -14.22 32.14
CA GLU A 473 -17.77 -13.51 33.34
C GLU A 473 -16.26 -13.25 33.29
N LYS A 474 -15.50 -14.18 32.70
CA LYS A 474 -14.05 -14.02 32.47
C LYS A 474 -13.79 -13.76 30.99
N GLN A 475 -13.04 -12.70 30.70
CA GLN A 475 -12.70 -12.32 29.33
C GLN A 475 -11.30 -12.81 28.96
N TYR A 476 -11.22 -13.58 27.88
CA TYR A 476 -9.97 -13.99 27.25
C TYR A 476 -9.62 -13.04 26.08
N LEU A 477 -8.41 -13.15 25.54
CA LEU A 477 -7.96 -12.29 24.44
C LEU A 477 -8.92 -12.30 23.24
N SER A 478 -9.47 -13.47 22.91
CA SER A 478 -10.46 -13.61 21.84
C SER A 478 -11.75 -12.81 22.11
N ASP A 479 -12.21 -12.72 23.35
CA ASP A 479 -13.39 -11.93 23.72
C ASP A 479 -13.17 -10.44 23.48
N TRP A 480 -11.97 -9.96 23.83
CA TRP A 480 -11.55 -8.59 23.59
C TRP A 480 -11.51 -8.25 22.10
N VAL A 481 -11.01 -9.16 21.26
CA VAL A 481 -11.02 -8.99 19.80
C VAL A 481 -12.46 -8.94 19.27
N ARG A 482 -13.33 -9.85 19.73
CA ARG A 482 -14.74 -9.89 19.29
C ARG A 482 -15.50 -8.61 19.66
N VAL A 483 -15.33 -8.10 20.89
CA VAL A 483 -16.05 -6.90 21.33
C VAL A 483 -15.57 -5.64 20.60
N ILE A 484 -14.28 -5.50 20.33
CA ILE A 484 -13.76 -4.39 19.51
C ILE A 484 -14.33 -4.48 18.09
N THR A 485 -14.32 -5.67 17.50
CA THR A 485 -14.88 -5.89 16.15
C THR A 485 -16.36 -5.51 16.09
N PHE A 486 -17.11 -5.89 17.12
CA PHE A 486 -18.52 -5.53 17.25
C PHE A 486 -18.72 -4.01 17.37
N ILE A 487 -17.95 -3.34 18.24
CA ILE A 487 -18.01 -1.89 18.42
C ILE A 487 -17.69 -1.15 17.11
N ASN A 488 -16.69 -1.61 16.36
CA ASN A 488 -16.34 -1.03 15.06
C ASN A 488 -17.52 -1.12 14.08
N LYS A 489 -18.17 -2.28 13.98
CA LYS A 489 -19.36 -2.45 13.13
C LYS A 489 -20.48 -1.47 13.48
N ILE A 490 -20.75 -1.25 14.77
CA ILE A 490 -21.77 -0.28 15.21
C ILE A 490 -21.34 1.14 14.86
N ARG A 491 -20.05 1.45 15.01
CA ARG A 491 -19.51 2.75 14.63
C ARG A 491 -19.71 3.03 13.15
N ASP A 492 -19.45 2.07 12.28
CA ASP A 492 -19.60 2.24 10.84
C ASP A 492 -21.09 2.43 10.46
N GLN A 493 -22.01 1.74 11.14
CA GLN A 493 -23.45 1.99 10.99
C GLN A 493 -23.84 3.43 11.37
N LYS A 494 -23.30 3.92 12.49
CA LYS A 494 -23.52 5.29 12.95
C LYS A 494 -22.98 6.32 11.95
N TYR A 495 -21.82 6.05 11.34
CA TYR A 495 -21.28 6.89 10.27
C TYR A 495 -22.15 6.90 9.03
N ASN A 496 -22.62 5.74 8.58
CA ASN A 496 -23.50 5.65 7.41
C ASN A 496 -24.81 6.43 7.60
N GLN A 497 -25.34 6.47 8.82
CA GLN A 497 -26.51 7.28 9.17
C GLN A 497 -26.25 8.79 9.16
N LEU A 498 -25.01 9.23 9.45
CA LEU A 498 -24.64 10.64 9.39
C LEU A 498 -24.40 11.11 7.95
N LEU A 499 -24.02 10.18 7.07
CA LEU A 499 -23.78 10.45 5.67
C LEU A 499 -25.06 10.34 4.82
N SER A 500 -26.10 9.62 5.27
CA SER A 500 -27.41 9.53 4.62
C SER A 500 -28.26 10.76 4.87
#